data_AF-A0A8B8FAD8-F1
#
_entry.id   AF-A0A8B8FAD8-F1
#
_cell.length_a   1.000
_cell.length_b   1.000
_cell.length_c   1.000
_cell.angle_alpha   90.00
_cell.angle_beta   90.00
_cell.angle_gamma   90.00
#
_symmetry.space_group_name_H-M   'P 1'
#
loop_
_entity.id
_entity.type
_entity.pdbx_description
1 polymer ?
#
loop_
_entity_poly.entity_id
_entity_poly.type
_entity_poly.pdbx_seq_one_letter_code
_entity_poly.pdbx_strand_id
1 'polypeptide(L)'
;ITKLETRGVLLSKSVDVVNNIQIKHEECNGKIAKLILDKFNKVISKNKGWENIKKINQVLIGETTNDDDLSSSNLNLDNYLSMKYAPITSVDVERSFSMYKNILTPNRPTLLEIGRFSEDSLSKYMVVDFFFFNTN
;
A
#
# COMPACT_ATOMS: atom_id res chain seq x y z
N ILE A 1 -15.63 -3.30 -5.01
CA ILE A 1 -14.96 -1.98 -5.09
C ILE A 1 -15.04 -1.28 -3.73
N THR A 2 -16.23 -1.09 -3.15
CA THR A 2 -16.44 -0.38 -1.86
C THR A 2 -15.61 -0.87 -0.67
N LYS A 3 -15.35 -2.17 -0.55
CA LYS A 3 -14.51 -2.73 0.55
C LYS A 3 -13.05 -2.26 0.50
N LEU A 4 -12.56 -1.91 -0.69
CA LEU A 4 -11.20 -1.38 -0.90
C LEU A 4 -11.17 0.15 -0.77
N GLU A 5 -12.32 0.82 -0.63
CA GLU A 5 -12.40 2.27 -0.44
C GLU A 5 -12.50 2.65 1.04
N THR A 6 -12.66 1.66 1.91
CA THR A 6 -12.71 1.82 3.37
C THR A 6 -11.31 2.12 3.91
N ARG A 7 -11.18 3.19 4.70
CA ARG A 7 -9.91 3.57 5.34
C ARG A 7 -9.56 2.63 6.51
N GLY A 8 -8.28 2.51 6.82
CA GLY A 8 -7.81 1.75 8.00
C GLY A 8 -8.02 0.24 7.88
N VAL A 9 -8.12 -0.28 6.65
CA VAL A 9 -8.17 -1.73 6.41
C VAL A 9 -6.77 -2.30 6.65
N LEU A 10 -6.72 -3.41 7.40
CA LEU A 10 -5.47 -4.13 7.63
C LEU A 10 -4.89 -4.62 6.30
N LEU A 11 -3.57 -4.57 6.16
CA LEU A 11 -2.88 -5.07 4.98
C LEU A 11 -3.26 -6.52 4.67
N SER A 12 -3.42 -7.36 5.69
CA SER A 12 -3.86 -8.76 5.53
C SER A 12 -5.22 -8.87 4.84
N LYS A 13 -6.22 -8.13 5.32
CA LYS A 13 -7.55 -8.09 4.71
C LYS A 13 -7.51 -7.60 3.26
N SER A 14 -6.67 -6.61 2.99
CA SER A 14 -6.46 -6.05 1.67
C SER A 14 -5.83 -7.07 0.71
N VAL A 15 -4.80 -7.78 1.15
CA VAL A 15 -4.16 -8.88 0.40
C VAL A 15 -5.15 -10.02 0.14
N ASP A 16 -5.93 -10.40 1.15
CA ASP A 16 -6.97 -11.43 1.02
C ASP A 16 -8.00 -11.07 -0.04
N VAL A 17 -8.39 -9.80 -0.16
CA VAL A 17 -9.34 -9.37 -1.20
C VAL A 17 -8.76 -9.61 -2.59
N VAL A 18 -7.49 -9.26 -2.82
CA VAL A 18 -6.83 -9.47 -4.12
C VAL A 18 -6.70 -10.96 -4.44
N ASN A 19 -6.28 -11.77 -3.47
CA ASN A 19 -6.17 -13.22 -3.64
C ASN A 19 -7.54 -13.87 -3.92
N ASN A 20 -8.60 -13.45 -3.22
CA ASN A 20 -9.95 -13.93 -3.45
C ASN A 20 -10.50 -13.54 -4.84
N ILE A 21 -10.11 -12.37 -5.37
CA ILE A 21 -10.46 -11.97 -6.74
C ILE A 21 -9.81 -12.93 -7.73
N GLN A 22 -8.53 -13.28 -7.52
CA GLN A 22 -7.82 -14.23 -8.37
C GLN A 22 -8.51 -15.60 -8.37
N ILE A 23 -8.77 -16.18 -7.19
CA ILE A 23 -9.42 -17.49 -7.04
C ILE A 23 -10.77 -17.51 -7.76
N LYS A 24 -11.62 -16.50 -7.52
CA LYS A 24 -12.94 -16.43 -8.17
C LYS A 24 -12.84 -16.30 -9.69
N HIS A 25 -11.82 -15.61 -10.20
CA HIS A 25 -11.61 -15.51 -11.64
C HIS A 25 -11.08 -16.81 -12.26
N GLU A 26 -10.30 -17.58 -11.52
CA GLU A 26 -9.84 -18.92 -11.92
C GLU A 26 -11.00 -19.93 -11.99
N GLU A 27 -12.00 -19.79 -11.11
CA GLU A 27 -13.24 -20.60 -11.12
C GLU A 27 -14.21 -20.23 -12.25
N CYS A 28 -14.05 -19.04 -12.86
CA CYS A 28 -14.94 -18.57 -13.91
C CYS A 28 -14.62 -19.21 -15.27
N ASN A 29 -15.64 -19.75 -15.93
CA ASN A 29 -15.52 -20.33 -17.27
C ASN A 29 -15.94 -19.35 -18.37
N GLY A 30 -15.22 -19.35 -19.49
CA GLY A 30 -15.59 -18.62 -20.71
C GLY A 30 -14.49 -17.74 -21.28
N LYS A 31 -14.65 -17.33 -22.55
CA LYS A 31 -13.64 -16.54 -23.29
C LYS A 31 -13.33 -15.20 -22.61
N ILE A 32 -14.37 -14.51 -22.14
CA ILE A 32 -14.23 -13.21 -21.47
C ILE A 32 -13.54 -13.37 -20.11
N ALA A 33 -13.93 -14.37 -19.32
CA ALA A 33 -13.30 -14.67 -18.03
C ALA A 33 -11.80 -14.93 -18.17
N LYS A 34 -11.40 -15.72 -19.18
CA LYS A 34 -9.98 -15.98 -19.49
C LYS A 34 -9.22 -14.70 -19.84
N LEU A 35 -9.80 -13.83 -20.68
CA LEU A 35 -9.17 -12.54 -21.03
C LEU A 35 -8.95 -11.64 -19.80
N ILE A 36 -9.92 -11.62 -18.87
CA ILE A 36 -9.81 -10.85 -17.63
C ILE A 36 -8.72 -11.43 -16.72
N LEU A 37 -8.70 -12.76 -16.54
CA LEU A 37 -7.68 -13.44 -15.74
C LEU A 37 -6.27 -13.25 -16.32
N ASP A 38 -6.10 -13.36 -17.63
CA ASP A 38 -4.82 -13.11 -18.31
C ASP A 38 -4.35 -11.66 -18.08
N LYS A 39 -5.27 -10.69 -18.16
CA LYS A 39 -4.95 -9.29 -17.86
C LYS A 39 -4.56 -9.10 -16.40
N PHE A 40 -5.28 -9.71 -15.47
CA PHE A 40 -4.98 -9.67 -14.03
C PHE A 40 -3.57 -10.21 -13.76
N ASN A 41 -3.28 -11.43 -14.22
CA ASN A 41 -1.97 -12.09 -14.05
C ASN A 41 -0.84 -11.27 -14.68
N LYS A 42 -1.08 -10.64 -15.85
CA LYS A 42 -0.11 -9.76 -16.50
C LYS A 42 0.16 -8.48 -15.72
N VAL A 43 -0.84 -7.93 -15.03
CA VAL A 43 -0.66 -6.74 -14.17
C VAL A 43 0.10 -7.12 -12.90
N ILE A 44 -0.30 -8.20 -12.23
CA ILE A 44 0.33 -8.68 -11.01
C ILE A 44 1.79 -9.04 -11.24
N SER A 45 2.10 -9.82 -12.28
CA SER A 45 3.48 -10.23 -12.60
C SER A 45 4.41 -9.08 -12.95
N LYS A 46 3.88 -7.97 -13.49
CA LYS A 46 4.66 -6.76 -13.75
C LYS A 46 4.87 -5.90 -12.51
N ASN A 47 4.01 -6.01 -11.52
CA ASN A 47 4.10 -5.23 -10.29
C ASN A 47 5.02 -5.92 -9.29
N LYS A 48 6.34 -5.65 -9.39
CA LYS A 48 7.34 -6.17 -8.44
C LYS A 48 7.03 -5.81 -6.99
N GLY A 49 6.37 -4.67 -6.75
CA GLY A 49 5.97 -4.23 -5.40
C GLY A 49 4.93 -5.14 -4.75
N TRP A 50 4.15 -5.88 -5.55
CA TRP A 50 3.16 -6.83 -5.02
C TRP A 50 3.80 -7.98 -4.25
N GLU A 51 4.94 -8.51 -4.71
CA GLU A 51 5.67 -9.56 -3.99
C GLU A 51 6.21 -9.06 -2.65
N ASN A 52 6.74 -7.83 -2.62
CA ASN A 52 7.20 -7.21 -1.37
C ASN A 52 6.05 -7.03 -0.38
N ILE A 53 4.88 -6.57 -0.84
CA ILE A 53 3.68 -6.44 0.00
C ILE A 53 3.27 -7.79 0.59
N LYS A 54 3.32 -8.88 -0.19
CA LYS A 54 3.02 -10.22 0.30
C LYS A 54 4.00 -10.68 1.38
N LYS A 55 5.30 -10.43 1.21
CA LYS A 55 6.32 -10.72 2.24
C LYS A 55 6.07 -9.94 3.52
N ILE A 56 5.81 -8.63 3.42
CA ILE A 56 5.47 -7.78 4.56
C ILE A 56 4.22 -8.30 5.27
N ASN A 57 3.20 -8.70 4.52
CA ASN A 57 2.00 -9.29 5.09
C ASN A 57 2.29 -10.59 5.84
N GLN A 58 3.11 -11.48 5.29
CA GLN A 58 3.52 -12.73 5.96
C GLN A 58 4.23 -12.48 7.29
N VAL A 59 5.08 -11.45 7.38
CA VAL A 59 5.73 -11.03 8.64
C VAL A 59 4.68 -10.51 9.63
N LEU A 60 3.76 -9.66 9.17
CA LEU A 60 2.73 -9.07 10.01
C LEU A 60 1.73 -10.07 10.60
N ILE A 61 1.44 -11.17 9.89
CA ILE A 61 0.56 -12.24 10.39
C ILE A 61 1.31 -13.35 11.14
N GLY A 62 2.65 -13.26 11.22
CA GLY A 62 3.49 -14.22 11.93
C GLY A 62 3.71 -15.55 11.20
N GLU A 63 3.53 -15.58 9.87
CA GLU A 63 3.71 -16.79 9.04
C GLU A 63 5.16 -16.98 8.55
N THR A 64 6.02 -15.97 8.67
CA THR A 64 7.44 -16.07 8.26
C THR A 64 8.32 -16.51 9.44
N THR A 65 9.05 -17.62 9.24
CA THR A 65 9.91 -18.27 10.24
C THR A 65 11.41 -18.14 9.97
N ASN A 66 11.82 -17.52 8.86
CA ASN A 66 13.22 -17.54 8.42
C ASN A 66 13.82 -16.12 8.45
N ASP A 67 14.81 -15.91 9.32
CA ASP A 67 15.56 -14.67 9.48
C ASP A 67 16.23 -14.17 8.18
N ASP A 68 16.48 -15.07 7.21
CA ASP A 68 17.08 -14.75 5.91
C ASP A 68 16.17 -13.87 5.02
N ASP A 69 14.85 -14.04 5.09
CA ASP A 69 13.92 -13.24 4.29
C ASP A 69 13.73 -11.83 4.89
N LEU A 70 13.84 -11.72 6.21
CA LEU A 70 13.77 -10.45 6.95
C LEU A 70 15.06 -9.64 6.76
N SER A 71 16.22 -10.29 6.88
CA SER A 71 17.55 -9.68 6.74
C SER A 71 17.89 -9.25 5.31
N SER A 72 17.24 -9.84 4.30
CA SER A 72 17.34 -9.40 2.90
C SER A 72 16.67 -8.04 2.63
N SER A 73 15.76 -7.63 3.52
CA SER A 73 15.12 -6.33 3.45
C SER A 73 15.84 -5.36 4.38
N ASN A 74 16.14 -4.15 3.91
CA ASN A 74 16.67 -3.08 4.75
C ASN A 74 15.63 -2.54 5.77
N LEU A 75 14.60 -3.32 6.12
CA LEU A 75 13.47 -2.92 6.94
C LEU A 75 13.63 -3.48 8.36
N ASN A 76 13.64 -2.59 9.36
CA ASN A 76 13.54 -2.97 10.76
C ASN A 76 12.09 -3.39 11.10
N LEU A 77 11.89 -4.11 12.21
CA LEU A 77 10.59 -4.54 12.71
C LEU A 77 9.58 -3.38 12.85
N ASP A 78 10.03 -2.20 13.29
CA ASP A 78 9.19 -1.01 13.37
C ASP A 78 8.65 -0.58 12.00
N ASN A 79 9.45 -0.74 10.93
CA ASN A 79 9.03 -0.45 9.58
C ASN A 79 7.93 -1.42 9.15
N TYR A 80 8.07 -2.72 9.45
CA TYR A 80 7.00 -3.69 9.17
C TYR A 80 5.70 -3.34 9.87
N LEU A 81 5.75 -3.02 11.17
CA LEU A 81 4.57 -2.63 11.96
C LEU A 81 3.90 -1.38 11.40
N SER A 82 4.67 -0.41 10.91
CA SER A 82 4.13 0.80 10.27
C SER A 82 3.31 0.49 9.01
N MET A 83 3.58 -0.64 8.34
CA MET A 83 2.87 -1.07 7.12
C MET A 83 1.58 -1.83 7.39
N LYS A 84 1.14 -1.97 8.66
CA LYS A 84 -0.09 -2.66 9.03
C LYS A 84 -1.35 -2.13 8.32
N TYR A 85 -1.36 -0.86 7.93
CA TYR A 85 -2.46 -0.18 7.23
C TYR A 85 -2.06 0.32 5.84
N ALA A 86 -1.07 -0.33 5.23
CA ALA A 86 -0.57 -0.05 3.90
C ALA A 86 -1.69 0.12 2.85
N PRO A 87 -1.76 1.25 2.13
CA PRO A 87 -2.65 1.37 0.98
C PRO A 87 -2.17 0.48 -0.17
N ILE A 88 -3.04 -0.42 -0.64
CA ILE A 88 -2.75 -1.30 -1.79
C ILE A 88 -3.42 -0.84 -3.09
N THR A 89 -4.31 0.15 -3.01
CA THR A 89 -5.06 0.68 -4.16
C THR A 89 -4.61 2.08 -4.54
N SER A 90 -4.66 2.39 -5.84
CA SER A 90 -4.37 3.75 -6.32
C SER A 90 -5.34 4.77 -5.77
N VAL A 91 -6.59 4.37 -5.46
CA VAL A 91 -7.61 5.25 -4.88
C VAL A 91 -7.18 5.77 -3.50
N ASP A 92 -6.58 4.91 -2.66
CA ASP A 92 -6.08 5.34 -1.35
C ASP A 92 -4.87 6.25 -1.49
N VAL A 93 -3.99 5.96 -2.43
CA VAL A 93 -2.82 6.79 -2.75
C VAL A 93 -3.26 8.17 -3.24
N GLU A 94 -4.16 8.25 -4.22
CA GLU A 94 -4.72 9.50 -4.77
C GLU A 94 -5.43 10.33 -3.68
N ARG A 95 -6.18 9.66 -2.80
CA ARG A 95 -6.85 10.30 -1.68
C ARG A 95 -5.84 10.89 -0.68
N SER A 96 -4.75 10.18 -0.37
CA SER A 96 -3.66 10.71 0.46
C SER A 96 -3.01 11.92 -0.20
N PHE A 97 -2.68 11.86 -1.49
CA PHE A 97 -2.19 13.01 -2.25
C PHE A 97 -3.17 14.18 -2.24
N SER A 98 -4.48 13.93 -2.36
CA SER A 98 -5.50 14.96 -2.30
C SER A 98 -5.59 15.61 -0.91
N MET A 99 -5.36 14.86 0.17
CA MET A 99 -5.27 15.43 1.52
C MET A 99 -4.04 16.34 1.63
N TYR A 100 -2.88 15.90 1.14
CA TYR A 100 -1.67 16.71 1.15
C TYR A 100 -1.75 17.95 0.28
N LYS A 101 -2.49 17.91 -0.84
CA LYS A 101 -2.70 19.10 -1.68
C LYS A 101 -3.27 20.26 -0.87
N ASN A 102 -4.15 20.01 0.08
CA ASN A 102 -4.71 21.07 0.94
C ASN A 102 -3.68 21.67 1.90
N ILE A 103 -2.66 20.91 2.32
CA ILE A 103 -1.58 21.32 3.22
C ILE A 103 -0.46 22.02 2.43
N LEU A 104 -0.16 21.53 1.23
CA LEU A 104 0.94 21.96 0.37
C LEU A 104 0.61 23.16 -0.53
N THR A 105 -0.66 23.56 -0.63
CA THR A 105 -1.03 24.69 -1.48
C THR A 105 -0.67 26.02 -0.79
N PRO A 106 0.24 26.83 -1.35
CA PRO A 106 0.85 27.99 -0.68
C PRO A 106 -0.12 29.14 -0.35
N ASN A 107 -1.36 29.11 -0.87
CA ASN A 107 -2.32 30.22 -0.77
C ASN A 107 -3.50 29.95 0.17
N ARG A 108 -3.42 28.98 1.09
CA ARG A 108 -4.42 28.81 2.16
C ARG A 108 -3.83 29.20 3.52
N PRO A 109 -4.38 30.23 4.20
CA PRO A 109 -3.86 30.73 5.48
C PRO A 109 -4.01 29.75 6.66
N THR A 110 -4.70 28.62 6.50
CA THR A 110 -5.11 27.77 7.63
C THR A 110 -4.00 26.92 8.28
N LEU A 111 -2.81 26.82 7.69
CA LEU A 111 -1.68 26.08 8.28
C LEU A 111 -0.31 26.77 8.19
N LEU A 112 -0.13 27.73 7.28
CA LEU A 112 1.13 28.49 7.18
C LEU A 112 1.25 29.58 8.26
N GLU A 113 0.12 30.05 8.82
CA GLU A 113 0.10 31.08 9.87
C GLU A 113 0.36 30.51 11.27
N ILE A 114 0.05 29.22 11.50
CA ILE A 114 0.32 28.54 12.77
C ILE A 114 1.62 27.74 12.63
N GLY A 115 2.74 28.46 12.58
CA GLY A 115 4.07 27.89 12.80
C GLY A 115 4.62 27.04 11.66
N ARG A 116 5.42 27.67 10.79
CA ARG A 116 6.55 27.08 10.05
C ARG A 116 6.37 25.60 9.67
N PHE A 117 5.54 25.32 8.67
CA PHE A 117 5.62 24.04 7.95
C PHE A 117 6.98 23.99 7.21
N SER A 118 7.99 23.40 7.84
CA SER A 118 9.31 23.14 7.24
C SER A 118 9.26 21.85 6.39
N GLU A 119 10.24 21.67 5.51
CA GLU A 119 10.45 20.42 4.76
C GLU A 119 10.56 19.20 5.69
N ASP A 120 11.11 19.38 6.90
CA ASP A 120 11.18 18.33 7.93
C ASP A 120 9.78 17.98 8.50
N SER A 121 8.90 18.99 8.62
CA SER A 121 7.53 18.79 9.08
C SER A 121 6.71 18.09 8.02
N LEU A 122 6.88 18.48 6.75
CA LEU A 122 6.28 17.80 5.62
C LEU A 122 6.77 16.36 5.50
N SER A 123 8.08 16.14 5.65
CA SER A 123 8.67 14.81 5.66
C SER A 123 8.08 13.98 6.79
N LYS A 124 7.90 14.51 7.99
CA LYS A 124 7.25 13.78 9.10
C LYS A 124 5.79 13.40 8.80
N TYR A 125 5.01 14.29 8.20
CA TYR A 125 3.61 14.02 7.83
C TYR A 125 3.48 13.09 6.62
N MET A 126 4.38 13.20 5.64
CA MET A 126 4.43 12.27 4.52
C MET A 126 4.95 10.94 5.02
N VAL A 127 6.07 10.84 5.72
CA VAL A 127 6.64 9.58 6.25
C VAL A 127 5.64 8.78 7.07
N VAL A 128 4.78 9.42 7.87
CA VAL A 128 3.71 8.73 8.62
C VAL A 128 2.69 8.01 7.72
N ASP A 129 2.49 8.43 6.46
CA ASP A 129 1.64 7.71 5.48
C ASP A 129 2.37 7.26 4.18
N PHE A 130 3.67 7.58 4.01
CA PHE A 130 4.44 7.55 2.75
C PHE A 130 5.74 6.74 2.86
N PHE A 131 5.92 5.88 3.87
CA PHE A 131 7.00 4.86 3.86
C PHE A 131 6.94 3.85 2.68
N PHE A 132 6.20 4.17 1.61
CA PHE A 132 5.90 3.30 0.47
C PHE A 132 6.94 3.27 -0.65
N PHE A 133 7.81 4.24 -0.83
CA PHE A 133 8.79 4.19 -1.92
C PHE A 133 10.03 5.02 -1.60
N ASN A 134 11.05 4.40 -1.00
CA ASN A 134 12.47 4.56 -1.33
C ASN A 134 13.33 4.08 -0.16
N THR A 135 13.83 2.86 -0.28
CA THR A 135 15.16 2.53 0.25
C THR A 135 15.94 1.95 -0.91
N ASN A 136 16.99 2.69 -1.30
CA ASN A 136 18.02 2.27 -2.25
C ASN A 136 18.70 0.97 -1.81
#